data_AF-C3Y6C4-F1
#
_entry.id   AF-C3Y6C4-F1
#
_cell.length_a   1.000
_cell.length_b   1.000
_cell.length_c   1.000
_cell.angle_alpha   90.00
_cell.angle_beta   90.00
_cell.angle_gamma   90.00
#
_symmetry.space_group_name_H-M   'P 1'
#
loop_
_entity.id
_entity.type
_entity.pdbx_description
1 polymer ?
#
loop_
_entity_poly.entity_id
_entity_poly.type
_entity_poly.pdbx_seq_one_letter_code
_entity_poly.pdbx_strand_id
1 'polypeptide(L)'
;YKVFAESMTYDAAAQTCAIDGGRLAVVKSQDLQDFLVAMIARVNAANINDVWIGLHKDGESWKWSDGSRVTYTNWYPGQPSNDGEECVTIHSKVCRTWSNRDCRSKFPYVCKKLKA
;
A
#
# COMPACT_ATOMS: atom_id res chain seq x y z
N TYR A 1 7.81 8.09 6.97
CA TYR A 1 7.11 7.58 5.77
C TYR A 1 7.33 8.58 4.64
N LYS A 2 7.33 8.13 3.39
CA LYS A 2 7.55 8.97 2.21
C LYS A 2 6.63 8.49 1.09
N VAL A 3 5.86 9.40 0.49
CA VAL A 3 5.01 9.11 -0.67
C VAL A 3 5.80 9.45 -1.93
N PHE A 4 5.76 8.55 -2.91
CA PHE A 4 6.31 8.75 -4.24
C PHE A 4 5.14 8.86 -5.22
N ALA A 5 5.06 9.99 -5.91
CA ALA A 5 3.95 10.29 -6.83
C ALA A 5 4.10 9.60 -8.19
N GLU A 6 5.28 9.08 -8.51
CA GLU A 6 5.52 8.32 -9.74
C GLU A 6 4.85 6.95 -9.67
N SER A 7 4.13 6.58 -10.73
CA SER A 7 3.41 5.31 -10.79
C SER A 7 4.30 4.16 -11.23
N MET A 8 4.41 3.15 -10.36
CA MET A 8 5.23 1.94 -10.60
C MET A 8 4.42 0.67 -10.34
N THR A 9 4.88 -0.46 -10.89
CA THR A 9 4.38 -1.79 -10.49
C THR A 9 4.71 -2.05 -9.03
N TYR A 10 4.00 -2.98 -8.39
CA TYR A 10 4.23 -3.29 -6.98
C TYR A 10 5.70 -3.65 -6.70
N ASP A 11 6.27 -4.55 -7.51
CA ASP A 11 7.65 -5.01 -7.32
C ASP A 11 8.67 -3.88 -7.52
N ALA A 12 8.48 -3.03 -8.53
CA ALA A 12 9.36 -1.89 -8.77
C ALA A 12 9.26 -0.85 -7.64
N ALA A 13 8.06 -0.62 -7.11
CA ALA A 13 7.83 0.23 -5.94
C ALA A 13 8.50 -0.36 -4.69
N ALA A 14 8.36 -1.67 -4.46
CA ALA A 14 9.01 -2.39 -3.36
C ALA A 14 10.54 -2.28 -3.44
N GLN A 15 11.11 -2.50 -4.63
CA GLN A 15 12.54 -2.34 -4.89
C GLN A 15 13.00 -0.90 -4.65
N THR A 16 12.23 0.09 -5.09
CA THR A 16 12.58 1.50 -4.87
C THR A 16 12.57 1.86 -3.39
N CYS A 17 11.57 1.38 -2.64
CA CYS A 17 11.57 1.54 -1.18
C CYS A 17 12.79 0.88 -0.54
N ALA A 18 13.20 -0.31 -0.99
CA ALA A 18 14.37 -1.00 -0.48
C ALA A 18 15.68 -0.22 -0.74
N ILE A 19 15.84 0.30 -1.96
CA ILE A 19 16.98 1.16 -2.34
C ILE A 19 17.03 2.43 -1.48
N ASP A 20 15.89 3.04 -1.14
CA ASP A 20 15.80 4.21 -0.24
C ASP A 20 15.88 3.84 1.27
N GLY A 21 16.40 2.66 1.61
CA GLY A 21 16.62 2.19 2.98
C GLY A 21 15.32 1.86 3.73
N GLY A 22 14.31 1.40 3.01
CA GLY A 22 12.95 1.22 3.48
C GLY A 22 12.26 -0.03 2.95
N ARG A 23 10.94 -0.01 3.02
CA ARG A 23 10.04 -0.99 2.39
C ARG A 23 8.68 -0.33 2.13
N LEU A 24 7.82 -0.94 1.33
CA LEU A 24 6.44 -0.48 1.20
C LEU A 24 5.73 -0.45 2.56
N ALA A 25 4.84 0.52 2.77
CA ALA A 25 4.27 0.78 4.08
C ALA A 25 3.45 -0.38 4.63
N VAL A 26 3.63 -0.67 5.91
CA VAL A 26 2.87 -1.69 6.65
C VAL A 26 1.84 -0.99 7.54
N VAL A 27 0.60 -1.46 7.54
CA VAL A 27 -0.51 -0.84 8.29
C VAL A 27 -1.01 -1.81 9.36
N LYS A 28 -0.72 -1.53 10.64
CA LYS A 28 -1.03 -2.44 11.76
C LYS A 28 -2.11 -1.92 12.71
N SER A 29 -2.66 -0.73 12.47
CA SER A 29 -3.65 -0.10 13.33
C SER A 29 -4.45 0.97 12.57
N GLN A 30 -5.60 1.34 13.12
CA GLN A 30 -6.41 2.46 12.64
C GLN A 30 -5.63 3.79 12.67
N ASP A 31 -4.91 4.08 13.75
CA ASP A 31 -4.12 5.32 13.85
C ASP A 31 -3.10 5.44 12.70
N LEU A 32 -2.46 4.32 12.33
CA LEU A 32 -1.50 4.32 11.24
C LEU A 32 -2.20 4.42 9.88
N GLN A 33 -3.36 3.79 9.72
CA GLN A 33 -4.21 3.96 8.54
C GLN A 33 -4.56 5.45 8.33
N ASP A 34 -5.06 6.11 9.37
CA ASP A 34 -5.49 7.51 9.32
C ASP A 34 -4.32 8.45 9.05
N PHE A 35 -3.17 8.20 9.69
CA PHE A 35 -1.93 8.93 9.43
C PHE A 35 -1.49 8.83 7.95
N LEU A 36 -1.52 7.62 7.38
CA LEU A 36 -1.12 7.40 5.98
C LEU A 36 -2.09 8.07 5.02
N VAL A 37 -3.40 7.94 5.24
CA VAL A 37 -4.43 8.60 4.43
C VAL A 37 -4.21 10.12 4.43
N ALA A 38 -4.02 10.73 5.60
CA ALA A 38 -3.80 12.17 5.71
C ALA A 38 -2.49 12.61 5.03
N MET A 39 -1.41 11.83 5.17
CA MET A 39 -0.13 12.11 4.51
C MET A 39 -0.26 12.02 2.99
N ILE A 40 -0.90 10.97 2.47
CA ILE A 40 -1.11 10.76 1.03
C ILE A 40 -1.98 11.89 0.44
N ALA A 41 -3.06 12.26 1.12
CA ALA A 41 -3.95 13.33 0.67
C ALA A 41 -3.24 14.68 0.51
N ARG A 42 -2.25 14.98 1.35
CA ARG A 42 -1.44 16.22 1.27
C ARG A 42 -0.49 16.27 0.08
N VAL A 43 0.04 15.12 -0.33
CA VAL A 43 0.93 15.02 -1.50
C VAL A 43 0.11 15.00 -2.80
N ASN A 44 -1.14 14.53 -2.75
CA ASN A 44 -2.01 14.32 -3.90
C ASN A 44 -2.88 15.52 -4.31
N ALA A 45 -2.26 16.50 -4.97
CA ALA A 45 -2.96 17.56 -5.69
C ALA A 45 -3.68 17.08 -6.99
N ALA A 46 -3.36 15.88 -7.50
CA ALA A 46 -3.67 15.46 -8.88
C ALA A 46 -4.59 14.22 -9.05
N ASN A 47 -5.68 14.09 -8.27
CA ASN A 47 -6.69 13.01 -8.46
C ASN A 47 -6.19 11.55 -8.36
N ILE A 48 -5.08 11.29 -7.68
CA ILE A 48 -4.63 9.92 -7.39
C ILE A 48 -5.54 9.30 -6.32
N ASN A 49 -6.23 8.21 -6.69
CA ASN A 49 -7.14 7.48 -5.79
C ASN A 49 -6.43 6.32 -5.08
N ASP A 50 -5.59 5.57 -5.81
CA ASP A 50 -4.93 4.36 -5.36
C ASP A 50 -3.43 4.56 -5.14
N VAL A 51 -2.93 4.09 -4.00
CA VAL A 51 -1.50 4.12 -3.64
C VAL A 51 -1.07 2.76 -3.11
N TRP A 52 0.02 2.19 -3.63
CA TRP A 52 0.55 0.92 -3.13
C TRP A 52 0.95 1.01 -1.65
N ILE A 53 0.49 0.03 -0.88
CA ILE A 53 1.00 -0.31 0.45
C ILE A 53 1.66 -1.68 0.38
N GLY A 54 2.38 -2.08 1.42
CA GLY A 54 3.18 -3.30 1.43
C GLY A 54 2.40 -4.57 1.74
N LEU A 55 1.09 -4.63 1.49
CA LEU A 55 0.33 -5.87 1.65
C LEU A 55 0.25 -6.57 0.30
N HIS A 56 0.62 -7.84 0.28
CA HIS A 56 0.53 -8.71 -0.91
C HIS A 56 0.10 -10.13 -0.53
N LYS A 57 -0.34 -10.92 -1.51
CA LYS A 57 -0.44 -12.37 -1.38
C LYS A 57 0.93 -13.01 -1.58
N ASP A 58 1.22 -13.98 -0.73
CA ASP A 58 2.34 -14.91 -0.86
C ASP A 58 1.72 -16.32 -0.84
N GLY A 59 1.60 -16.92 -2.03
CA GLY A 59 0.71 -18.05 -2.26
C GLY A 59 -0.75 -17.68 -1.97
N GLU A 60 -1.40 -18.42 -1.07
CA GLU A 60 -2.80 -18.17 -0.69
C GLU A 60 -2.97 -17.21 0.50
N SER A 61 -1.87 -16.71 1.09
CA SER A 61 -1.92 -15.93 2.33
C SER A 61 -1.51 -14.48 2.14
N TRP A 62 -2.25 -13.55 2.76
CA TRP A 62 -1.86 -12.15 2.84
C TRP A 62 -0.68 -11.96 3.81
N LYS A 63 0.36 -11.25 3.37
CA LYS A 63 1.56 -10.93 4.16
C LYS A 63 1.99 -9.48 3.95
N TRP A 64 2.51 -8.88 5.01
CA TRP A 64 3.11 -7.56 4.95
C TRP A 64 4.56 -7.61 4.44
N SER A 65 5.02 -6.51 3.84
CA SER A 65 6.38 -6.32 3.33
C SER A 65 7.49 -6.43 4.39
N ASP A 66 7.13 -6.43 5.67
CA ASP A 66 8.05 -6.69 6.79
C ASP A 66 8.04 -8.14 7.29
N GLY A 67 7.34 -9.03 6.58
CA GLY A 67 7.14 -10.43 6.94
C GLY A 67 6.14 -10.67 8.07
N SER A 68 5.54 -9.61 8.65
CA SER A 68 4.57 -9.78 9.72
C SER A 68 3.23 -10.28 9.23
N ARG A 69 2.50 -10.95 10.13
CA ARG A 69 1.14 -11.44 9.89
C ARG A 69 0.16 -10.27 9.84
N VAL A 70 -0.95 -10.46 9.13
CA VAL A 70 -2.05 -9.49 9.09
C VAL A 70 -2.85 -9.58 10.38
N THR A 71 -2.77 -8.54 11.22
CA THR A 71 -3.55 -8.42 12.47
C THR A 71 -4.59 -7.29 12.42
N TYR A 72 -4.52 -6.44 11.40
CA TYR A 72 -5.44 -5.33 11.14
C TYR A 72 -5.78 -5.35 9.67
N THR A 73 -7.06 -5.14 9.36
CA THR A 73 -7.58 -5.03 8.00
C THR A 73 -8.48 -3.82 7.88
N ASN A 74 -8.46 -3.19 6.71
CA ASN A 74 -9.38 -2.10 6.38
C ASN A 74 -9.86 -2.20 4.93
N TRP A 75 -10.29 -3.39 4.54
CA TRP A 75 -10.78 -3.67 3.20
C TRP A 75 -12.02 -2.84 2.86
N TYR A 76 -12.09 -2.38 1.61
CA TYR A 76 -13.33 -1.84 1.08
C TYR A 76 -14.41 -2.94 1.04
N PRO A 77 -15.70 -2.64 1.26
CA PRO A 77 -16.75 -3.63 1.16
C PRO A 77 -16.68 -4.42 -0.16
N GLY A 78 -16.68 -5.76 -0.07
CA GLY A 78 -16.53 -6.66 -1.21
C GLY A 78 -15.08 -6.93 -1.65
N GLN A 79 -14.10 -6.51 -0.85
CA GLN A 79 -12.68 -6.81 -1.06
C GLN A 79 -12.13 -7.72 0.05
N PRO A 80 -11.08 -8.51 -0.22
CA PRO A 80 -10.42 -8.66 -1.52
C PRO A 80 -11.29 -9.39 -2.57
N SER A 81 -11.09 -9.06 -3.85
CA SER A 81 -11.63 -9.81 -4.99
C SER A 81 -10.90 -11.16 -5.14
N ASN A 82 -11.53 -12.12 -5.84
CA ASN A 82 -10.95 -13.43 -6.10
C ASN A 82 -10.27 -13.53 -7.48
N ASP A 83 -9.99 -12.40 -8.14
CA ASP A 83 -9.64 -12.35 -9.57
C ASP A 83 -8.14 -12.54 -9.85
N GLY A 84 -7.40 -13.20 -8.94
CA GLY A 84 -5.95 -13.33 -9.04
C GLY A 84 -5.18 -12.02 -8.78
N GLU A 85 -5.84 -11.02 -8.20
CA GLU A 85 -5.22 -9.76 -7.76
C GLU A 85 -4.52 -9.95 -6.41
N GLU A 86 -3.19 -9.77 -6.41
CA GLU A 86 -2.32 -10.18 -5.29
C GLU A 86 -1.69 -9.01 -4.53
N CYS A 87 -1.80 -7.77 -5.01
CA CYS A 87 -1.17 -6.60 -4.40
C CYS A 87 -2.20 -5.58 -3.94
N VAL A 88 -1.89 -4.78 -2.91
CA VAL A 88 -2.91 -3.97 -2.24
C VAL A 88 -2.61 -2.48 -2.30
N THR A 89 -3.65 -1.71 -2.65
CA THR A 89 -3.64 -0.26 -2.62
C THR A 89 -4.49 0.28 -1.48
N ILE A 90 -4.15 1.48 -1.00
CA ILE A 90 -4.95 2.29 -0.09
C ILE A 90 -5.63 3.43 -0.86
N HIS A 91 -6.95 3.56 -0.67
CA HIS A 91 -7.77 4.62 -1.26
C HIS A 91 -7.69 5.88 -0.43
N SER A 92 -6.99 6.93 -0.86
CA SER A 92 -6.74 8.09 0.02
C SER A 92 -7.90 9.10 0.13
N LYS A 93 -8.81 9.15 -0.85
CA LYS A 93 -9.85 10.21 -0.93
C LYS A 93 -11.28 9.73 -0.70
N VAL A 94 -11.72 8.69 -1.41
CA VAL A 94 -13.14 8.30 -1.43
C VAL A 94 -13.50 7.47 -0.21
N CYS A 95 -12.88 6.30 -0.04
CA CYS A 95 -13.31 5.33 0.97
C CYS A 95 -12.33 5.16 2.13
N ARG A 96 -11.07 5.61 2.00
CA ARG A 96 -10.04 5.48 3.05
C ARG A 96 -9.79 4.03 3.46
N THR A 97 -10.05 3.09 2.56
CA THR A 97 -9.98 1.63 2.73
C THR A 97 -9.01 1.02 1.72
N TRP A 98 -8.90 -0.30 1.71
CA TRP A 98 -7.97 -1.06 0.85
C TRP A 98 -8.70 -1.79 -0.26
N SER A 99 -8.02 -1.98 -1.38
CA SER A 99 -8.44 -2.87 -2.46
C SER A 99 -7.25 -3.64 -3.00
N ASN A 100 -7.45 -4.90 -3.34
CA ASN A 100 -6.47 -5.62 -4.14
C ASN A 100 -6.53 -5.17 -5.61
N ARG A 101 -5.40 -5.33 -6.28
CA ARG A 101 -5.10 -4.90 -7.65
C ARG A 101 -4.12 -5.89 -8.27
N ASP A 102 -4.13 -5.98 -9.60
CA ASP A 102 -3.04 -6.64 -10.35
C ASP A 102 -1.71 -5.94 -10.03
N CYS A 103 -0.72 -6.70 -9.52
CA CYS A 103 0.61 -6.21 -9.14
C CYS A 103 1.37 -5.52 -10.28
N ARG A 104 1.01 -5.83 -11.54
CA ARG A 104 1.57 -5.22 -12.76
C ARG A 104 0.94 -3.87 -13.10
N SER A 105 -0.17 -3.50 -12.45
CA SER A 105 -0.73 -2.16 -12.56
C SER A 105 0.25 -1.13 -11.99
N LYS A 106 0.22 0.09 -12.51
CA LYS A 106 1.12 1.15 -12.07
C LYS A 106 0.39 2.15 -11.18
N PHE A 107 0.83 2.27 -9.93
CA PHE A 107 0.30 3.25 -8.98
C PHE A 107 1.44 3.96 -8.24
N PRO A 108 1.18 5.18 -7.74
CA PRO A 108 2.01 5.81 -6.73
C PRO A 108 2.14 4.91 -5.49
N TYR A 109 3.14 5.14 -4.65
CA TYR A 109 3.43 4.23 -3.54
C TYR A 109 3.94 4.95 -2.31
N VAL A 110 3.78 4.32 -1.15
CA VAL A 110 4.27 4.85 0.12
C VAL A 110 5.30 3.92 0.74
N CYS A 111 6.49 4.46 1.01
CA CYS A 111 7.56 3.77 1.71
C CYS A 111 7.57 4.10 3.21
N LYS A 112 7.86 3.10 4.02
CA LYS A 112 8.33 3.26 5.39
C LYS A 112 9.87 3.16 5.38
N LYS A 113 10.56 4.25 5.73
CA LYS A 113 11.99 4.21 6.03
C LYS A 113 12.23 3.43 7.31
N LEU A 114 13.25 2.58 7.31
CA LEU A 114 13.70 1.90 8.51
C LEU A 114 14.66 2.84 9.24
N LYS A 115 14.54 2.90 10.57
CA LYS A 115 15.56 3.60 11.35
C LYS A 115 16.84 2.75 11.25
N ALA A 116 17.93 3.40 10.88
CA ALA A 116 19.27 2.83 10.97
C ALA A 116 19.63 2.55 12.43
#